data_AF-A0A9P7Q3F6-F1
#
_entry.id   AF-A0A9P7Q3F6-F1
#
_cell.length_a   1.000
_cell.length_b   1.000
_cell.length_c   1.000
_cell.angle_alpha   90.00
_cell.angle_beta   90.00
_cell.angle_gamma   90.00
#
_symmetry.space_group_name_H-M   'P 1'
#
loop_
_entity.id
_entity.type
_entity.pdbx_description
1 polymer ?
#
loop_
_entity_poly.entity_id
_entity_poly.type
_entity_poly.pdbx_seq_one_letter_code
_entity_poly.pdbx_strand_id
1 'polypeptide(L)'
;MGGLNLEVFKFGMYVMFPIGIMYYFGTNLDNRFSVPDFWPKPEECNRLPQDREELMAEYERIVARQRFRQAQLREDQRLRDSLQSRSG
;
A
#
# COMPACT_ATOMS: atom_id res chain seq x y z
N MET A 1 40.90 21.34 -41.84
CA MET A 1 39.77 20.55 -42.37
C MET A 1 39.54 19.32 -41.49
N GLY A 2 38.76 19.46 -40.41
CA GLY A 2 38.41 18.34 -39.51
C GLY A 2 36.91 18.26 -39.19
N GLY A 3 36.07 19.07 -39.85
CA GLY A 3 34.65 19.22 -39.51
C GLY A 3 33.81 17.97 -39.78
N LEU A 4 33.94 17.36 -40.97
CA LEU A 4 33.19 16.16 -41.35
C LEU A 4 33.47 14.96 -40.43
N ASN A 5 34.72 14.77 -39.99
CA ASN A 5 35.08 13.65 -39.11
C ASN A 5 34.52 13.81 -37.69
N LEU A 6 34.43 15.05 -37.20
CA LEU A 6 33.82 15.34 -35.89
C LEU A 6 32.30 15.14 -35.91
N GLU A 7 31.64 15.51 -37.01
CA GLU A 7 30.20 15.32 -37.17
C GLU A 7 29.81 13.84 -37.22
N VAL A 8 30.58 13.02 -37.94
CA VAL A 8 30.39 11.56 -37.99
C VAL A 8 30.65 10.93 -36.63
N PHE A 9 31.67 11.37 -35.89
CA PHE A 9 31.92 10.88 -34.53
C PHE A 9 30.78 11.25 -33.57
N LYS A 10 30.30 12.50 -33.61
CA LYS A 10 29.17 12.96 -32.78
C LYS A 10 27.89 12.20 -33.10
N PHE A 11 27.61 11.97 -34.38
CA PHE A 11 26.48 11.16 -34.82
C PHE A 11 26.59 9.72 -34.34
N GLY A 12 27.77 9.10 -34.51
CA GLY A 12 28.04 7.75 -34.02
C GLY A 12 27.85 7.63 -32.51
N MET A 13 28.34 8.61 -31.73
CA MET A 13 28.15 8.65 -30.29
C MET A 13 26.67 8.76 -29.91
N TYR A 14 25.91 9.64 -30.58
CA TYR A 14 24.49 9.84 -30.31
C TYR A 14 23.62 8.65 -30.70
N VAL A 15 24.06 7.81 -31.62
CA VAL A 15 23.37 6.56 -31.97
C VAL A 15 23.80 5.41 -31.05
N MET A 16 25.10 5.27 -30.80
CA MET A 16 25.64 4.17 -29.98
C MET A 16 25.29 4.31 -28.50
N PHE A 17 25.24 5.53 -27.97
CA PHE A 17 24.92 5.78 -26.57
C PHE A 17 23.52 5.27 -26.16
N PRO A 18 22.41 5.66 -26.83
CA PRO A 18 21.09 5.16 -26.49
C PRO A 18 20.93 3.66 -26.81
N ILE A 19 21.52 3.16 -27.90
CA ILE A 19 21.46 1.73 -28.24
C ILE A 19 22.19 0.88 -27.19
N GLY A 20 23.37 1.32 -26.75
CA GLY A 20 24.15 0.63 -25.72
C GLY A 20 23.45 0.62 -24.35
N ILE A 21 22.89 1.76 -23.94
CA ILE A 21 22.08 1.86 -22.72
C ILE A 21 20.85 0.95 -22.81
N MET A 22 20.16 0.94 -23.96
CA MET A 22 19.00 0.08 -24.17
C MET A 22 19.40 -1.41 -24.22
N TYR A 23 20.55 -1.78 -24.76
CA TYR A 23 21.01 -3.17 -24.75
C TYR A 23 21.37 -3.64 -23.33
N TYR A 24 22.06 -2.79 -22.57
CA TYR A 24 22.51 -3.11 -21.21
C TYR A 24 21.36 -3.14 -20.19
N PHE A 25 20.46 -2.17 -20.25
CA PHE A 25 19.33 -2.10 -19.33
C PHE A 25 18.07 -2.79 -19.88
N GLY A 26 17.76 -2.63 -21.17
CA GLY A 26 16.52 -3.06 -21.83
C GLY A 26 16.22 -4.56 -21.80
N THR A 27 17.24 -5.40 -21.72
CA THR A 27 17.07 -6.86 -21.72
C THR A 27 16.87 -7.46 -20.33
N ASN A 28 17.15 -6.70 -19.27
CA ASN A 28 17.18 -7.19 -17.88
C ASN A 28 16.56 -6.19 -16.88
N LEU A 29 15.58 -5.38 -17.30
CA LEU A 29 14.91 -4.46 -16.37
C LEU A 29 14.19 -5.22 -15.25
N ASP A 30 13.48 -6.29 -15.59
CA ASP A 30 12.63 -7.00 -14.64
C ASP A 30 13.42 -7.54 -13.45
N ASN A 31 14.57 -8.20 -13.69
CA ASN A 31 15.42 -8.73 -12.63
C ASN A 31 16.18 -7.63 -11.86
N ARG A 32 16.63 -6.56 -12.52
CA ARG A 32 17.38 -5.48 -11.83
C ARG A 32 16.51 -4.54 -11.02
N PHE A 33 15.26 -4.33 -11.41
CA PHE A 33 14.34 -3.38 -10.77
C PHE A 33 13.18 -4.05 -10.03
N SER A 34 13.07 -5.38 -10.03
CA SER A 34 12.11 -6.07 -9.17
C SER A 34 12.48 -5.84 -7.71
N VAL A 35 11.54 -5.31 -6.93
CA VAL A 35 11.66 -5.27 -5.48
C VAL A 35 11.22 -6.64 -4.95
N PRO A 36 12.13 -7.43 -4.34
CA PRO A 36 11.73 -8.67 -3.69
C PRO A 36 10.77 -8.36 -2.54
N ASP A 37 9.73 -9.18 -2.38
CA ASP A 37 8.70 -9.01 -1.35
C ASP A 37 7.95 -7.66 -1.42
N PHE A 38 7.75 -7.09 -2.63
CA PHE A 38 6.96 -5.86 -2.80
C PHE A 38 5.55 -5.96 -2.21
N TRP A 39 4.91 -7.12 -2.35
CA TRP A 39 3.61 -7.38 -1.75
C TRP A 39 3.79 -8.07 -0.39
N PRO A 40 2.99 -7.66 0.63
CA PRO A 40 2.99 -8.35 1.92
C PRO A 40 2.68 -9.82 1.71
N LYS A 41 3.33 -10.68 2.50
CA LYS A 41 3.12 -12.13 2.38
C LYS A 41 1.66 -12.43 2.71
N PRO A 42 1.03 -13.42 2.05
CA PRO A 42 -0.35 -13.82 2.35
C PRO A 42 -0.60 -14.17 3.84
N GLU A 43 0.47 -14.53 4.56
CA GLU A 43 0.48 -14.79 6.00
C GLU A 43 0.31 -13.51 6.85
N GLU A 44 0.79 -12.37 6.35
CA GLU A 44 0.69 -11.06 7.00
C GLU A 44 -0.61 -10.34 6.63
N CYS A 45 -1.30 -10.79 5.59
CA CYS A 45 -2.62 -10.29 5.23
C CYS A 45 -3.69 -10.78 6.21
N ASN A 46 -4.69 -9.93 6.46
CA ASN A 46 -5.86 -10.30 7.24
C ASN A 46 -6.57 -11.50 6.57
N ARG A 47 -6.56 -12.66 7.23
CA ARG A 47 -7.24 -13.85 6.70
C ARG A 47 -8.74 -13.68 6.88
N LEU A 48 -9.48 -13.69 5.78
CA LEU A 48 -10.93 -13.76 5.87
C LEU A 48 -11.35 -15.14 6.39
N PRO A 49 -12.39 -15.22 7.24
CA PRO A 49 -12.96 -16.49 7.64
C PRO A 49 -13.41 -17.26 6.39
N GLN A 50 -12.95 -18.49 6.22
CA GLN A 50 -13.32 -19.31 5.05
C GLN A 50 -14.48 -20.26 5.36
N ASP A 51 -14.64 -20.63 6.64
CA ASP A 51 -15.71 -21.50 7.09
C ASP A 51 -16.90 -20.72 7.66
N ARG A 52 -18.10 -21.30 7.59
CA ARG A 52 -19.33 -20.71 8.11
C ARG A 52 -19.29 -20.56 9.63
N GLU A 53 -18.72 -21.53 10.34
CA GLU A 53 -18.62 -21.48 11.80
C GLU A 53 -17.70 -20.35 12.26
N GLU A 54 -16.53 -20.22 11.63
CA GLU A 54 -15.59 -19.12 11.90
C GLU A 54 -16.22 -17.75 11.59
N LEU A 55 -16.99 -17.65 10.51
CA LEU A 55 -17.68 -16.42 10.14
C LEU A 55 -18.72 -16.01 11.18
N MET A 56 -19.49 -16.96 11.72
CA MET A 56 -20.47 -16.69 12.78
C MET A 56 -19.78 -16.25 14.07
N ALA A 57 -18.69 -16.91 14.46
CA ALA A 57 -17.92 -16.54 15.65
C ALA A 57 -17.32 -15.12 15.55
N GLU A 58 -16.73 -14.75 14.40
CA GLU A 58 -16.20 -13.41 14.20
C GLU A 58 -17.33 -12.35 14.12
N TYR A 59 -18.48 -12.71 13.53
CA TYR A 59 -19.67 -11.84 13.54
C TYR A 59 -20.15 -11.56 14.97
N GLU A 60 -20.30 -12.58 15.80
CA GLU A 60 -20.69 -12.43 17.20
C GLU A 60 -19.71 -11.55 17.98
N ARG A 61 -18.41 -11.75 17.77
CA ARG A 61 -17.35 -10.91 18.35
C ARG A 61 -17.49 -9.44 17.94
N ILE A 62 -17.77 -9.16 16.67
CA ILE A 62 -17.98 -7.81 16.16
C ILE A 62 -19.22 -7.18 16.80
N VAL A 63 -20.34 -7.92 16.85
CA VAL A 63 -21.60 -7.43 17.44
C VAL A 63 -21.44 -7.15 18.94
N ALA A 64 -20.75 -8.02 19.68
CA ALA A 64 -20.47 -7.82 21.09
C ALA A 64 -19.66 -6.54 21.34
N ARG A 65 -18.60 -6.32 20.53
CA ARG A 65 -17.78 -5.10 20.60
C ARG A 65 -18.60 -3.84 20.31
N GLN A 66 -19.49 -3.89 19.31
CA GLN A 66 -20.37 -2.76 18.99
C GLN A 66 -21.35 -2.45 20.12
N ARG A 67 -21.98 -3.48 20.71
CA ARG A 67 -22.90 -3.31 21.84
C ARG A 67 -22.21 -2.68 23.04
N PHE A 68 -21.01 -3.15 23.38
CA PHE A 68 -20.23 -2.57 24.47
C PHE A 68 -19.91 -1.09 24.22
N ARG A 69 -19.44 -0.74 23.02
CA ARG A 69 -19.16 0.65 22.64
C ARG A 69 -20.41 1.53 22.73
N GLN A 70 -21.55 1.05 22.25
CA GLN A 70 -22.81 1.79 22.34
C GLN A 70 -23.27 2.00 23.79
N ALA A 71 -23.09 1.01 24.65
CA ALA A 71 -23.42 1.14 26.07
C ALA A 71 -22.58 2.24 26.73
N GLN A 72 -21.25 2.23 26.52
CA GLN A 72 -20.38 3.27 27.04
C GLN A 72 -20.74 4.67 26.53
N LEU A 73 -21.02 4.81 25.23
CA LEU A 73 -21.43 6.09 24.67
C LEU A 73 -22.73 6.62 25.31
N ARG A 74 -23.69 5.74 25.63
CA ARG A 74 -24.93 6.14 26.31
C ARG A 74 -24.69 6.55 27.76
N GLU A 75 -23.79 5.87 28.46
CA GLU A 75 -23.43 6.23 29.83
C GLU A 75 -22.72 7.59 29.87
N ASP A 76 -21.77 7.83 28.97
CA ASP A 76 -21.08 9.10 28.83
C ASP A 76 -22.05 10.25 28.49
N GLN A 77 -23.02 10.01 27.61
CA GLN A 77 -24.08 10.98 27.31
C GLN A 77 -24.90 11.31 28.55
N ARG A 78 -25.37 10.31 29.30
CA ARG A 78 -26.14 10.52 30.54
C ARG A 78 -25.34 11.30 31.59
N LEU A 79 -24.05 10.98 31.74
CA LEU A 79 -23.16 11.70 32.64
C LEU A 79 -23.03 13.17 32.23
N ARG A 80 -22.80 13.44 30.94
CA ARG A 80 -22.73 14.81 30.39
C ARG A 80 -24.03 15.59 30.61
N ASP A 81 -25.18 14.97 30.33
CA ASP A 81 -26.49 15.58 30.51
C ASP A 81 -26.75 15.92 31.99
N SER A 82 -26.39 15.01 32.92
CA SER A 82 -26.54 15.24 34.37
C SER A 82 -25.63 16.34 34.92
N LEU A 83 -24.43 16.50 34.33
CA LEU A 83 -23.51 17.58 34.67
C LEU A 83 -24.04 18.92 34.15
N GLN A 84 -24.61 18.93 32.94
CA GLN A 84 -25.19 20.14 32.35
C GLN A 84 -26.42 20.62 33.11
N SER A 85 -27.29 19.72 33.58
CA SER A 85 -28.48 20.08 34.37
C SER A 85 -28.18 20.56 35.79
N ARG A 86 -26.98 20.29 36.32
CA ARG A 86 -26.55 20.73 37.67
C ARG A 86 -25.83 22.09 37.66
N SER A 87 -25.43 22.57 36.48
CA SER A 87 -24.69 23.83 36.28
C SER A 87 -25.53 24.99 35.76
N GLY A 88 -26.82 24.80 35.47
CA GLY A 88 -27.79 25.86 35.14
C GLY A 88 -28.79 26.05 36.27
#